data_AF-A0A1T5HL66-F1
#
_entry.id   AF-A0A1T5HL66-F1
#
_cell.length_a   1.000
_cell.length_b   1.000
_cell.length_c   1.000
_cell.angle_alpha   90.00
_cell.angle_beta   90.00
_cell.angle_gamma   90.00
#
_symmetry.space_group_name_H-M   'P 1'
#
loop_
_entity.id
_entity.type
_entity.pdbx_description
1 polymer ?
#
loop_
_entity_poly.entity_id
_entity_poly.type
_entity_poly.pdbx_seq_one_letter_code
_entity_poly.pdbx_strand_id
1 'polypeptide(L)'
;MQRFSIALIAAAQMFIGCDKNDLENDLYIECGTRYYYYGTEKVFLTEISNMGSISFYDILSPEIINEILENHPEVEILSSPYNSRHYTISIDSKNCFETDEIFNSIKKDSRVSNCNKFLMTKESFTFGITDVFICKLKSNTTHDQLMELIKKNEVEILKQDTEIHHYIIRADKKSNGDALEMANTFFESGLFEYSEANLFGLFRTF
;
A
#
# COMPACT_ATOMS: atom_id res chain seq x y z
N MET A 1 -7.28 16.02 79.33
CA MET A 1 -5.82 15.85 79.22
C MET A 1 -5.53 14.40 78.91
N GLN A 2 -4.63 14.18 77.94
CA GLN A 2 -3.88 12.97 77.66
C GLN A 2 -4.59 11.75 77.04
N ARG A 3 -4.12 11.47 75.82
CA ARG A 3 -4.32 10.34 74.92
C ARG A 3 -3.71 9.07 75.52
N PHE A 4 -4.25 7.89 75.20
CA PHE A 4 -3.44 6.76 74.77
C PHE A 4 -4.22 5.85 73.81
N SER A 5 -3.60 5.64 72.66
CA SER A 5 -4.06 4.89 71.49
C SER A 5 -3.84 3.39 71.70
N ILE A 6 -4.74 2.56 71.16
CA ILE A 6 -4.38 1.19 70.74
C ILE A 6 -4.93 1.02 69.32
N ALA A 7 -4.01 1.05 68.36
CA ALA A 7 -4.25 0.75 66.95
C ALA A 7 -4.25 -0.77 66.77
N LEU A 8 -5.31 -1.33 66.18
CA LEU A 8 -5.32 -2.71 65.71
C LEU A 8 -4.68 -2.76 64.31
N ILE A 9 -3.57 -3.48 64.20
CA ILE A 9 -2.87 -3.75 62.95
C ILE A 9 -3.59 -4.91 62.26
N ALA A 10 -4.34 -4.63 61.19
CA ALA A 10 -4.79 -5.64 60.25
C ALA A 10 -3.70 -5.82 59.19
N ALA A 11 -2.89 -6.86 59.34
CA ALA A 11 -1.93 -7.28 58.31
C ALA A 11 -2.69 -8.02 57.20
N ALA A 12 -3.12 -7.30 56.17
CA ALA A 12 -3.50 -7.91 54.90
C ALA A 12 -2.22 -8.19 54.13
N GLN A 13 -1.76 -9.44 54.14
CA GLN A 13 -0.74 -9.90 53.19
C GLN A 13 -1.38 -9.93 51.80
N MET A 14 -1.17 -8.87 51.03
CA MET A 14 -1.34 -8.93 49.58
C MET A 14 -0.27 -9.86 49.04
N PHE A 15 -0.67 -11.07 48.67
CA PHE A 15 0.11 -11.87 47.73
C PHE A 15 0.12 -11.09 46.42
N ILE A 16 1.21 -10.36 46.18
CA ILE A 16 1.60 -9.94 44.84
C ILE A 16 2.01 -11.23 44.12
N GLY A 17 1.01 -11.93 43.58
CA GLY A 17 1.24 -12.80 42.44
C GLY A 17 1.59 -11.88 41.29
N CYS A 18 2.89 -11.68 41.04
CA CYS A 18 3.35 -11.26 39.73
C CYS A 18 2.96 -12.38 38.78
N ASP A 19 1.83 -12.22 38.09
CA ASP A 19 1.55 -13.00 36.91
C ASP A 19 2.58 -12.56 35.86
N LYS A 20 3.69 -13.29 35.81
CA LYS A 20 4.61 -13.25 34.68
C LYS A 20 3.88 -13.95 33.54
N ASN A 21 3.03 -13.22 32.81
CA ASN A 21 2.62 -13.60 31.46
C ASN A 21 1.97 -12.45 30.64
N ASP A 22 1.78 -11.24 31.18
CA ASP A 22 1.23 -10.12 30.39
C ASP A 22 2.31 -9.22 29.76
N LEU A 23 3.34 -9.83 29.15
CA LEU A 23 4.40 -9.10 28.42
C LEU A 23 4.83 -9.81 27.13
N GLU A 24 3.90 -10.52 26.49
CA GLU A 24 4.02 -11.06 25.12
C GLU A 24 2.84 -10.60 24.25
N ASN A 25 2.44 -9.34 24.38
CA ASN A 25 1.49 -8.70 23.45
C ASN A 25 2.03 -7.37 22.91
N ASP A 26 3.36 -7.26 22.84
CA ASP A 26 4.03 -6.12 22.20
C ASP A 26 3.96 -6.25 20.67
N LEU A 27 3.01 -5.52 20.10
CA LEU A 27 3.00 -5.01 18.73
C LEU A 27 3.15 -6.02 17.57
N TYR A 28 2.18 -6.91 17.39
CA TYR A 28 1.83 -7.31 16.02
C TYR A 28 1.00 -6.18 15.40
N ILE A 29 1.63 -5.23 14.72
CA ILE A 29 0.89 -4.30 13.84
C ILE A 29 0.42 -5.14 12.67
N GLU A 30 -0.86 -5.51 12.70
CA GLU A 30 -1.50 -6.22 11.60
C GLU A 30 -1.43 -5.35 10.34
N CYS A 31 -0.90 -5.93 9.27
CA CYS A 31 -0.79 -5.27 7.97
C CYS A 31 -2.18 -4.86 7.46
N GLY A 32 -2.23 -3.77 6.69
CA GLY A 32 -3.49 -3.19 6.23
C GLY A 32 -4.32 -4.16 5.39
N THR A 33 -5.64 -4.08 5.53
CA THR A 33 -6.57 -4.73 4.59
C THR A 33 -6.98 -3.73 3.52
N ARG A 34 -6.87 -4.14 2.25
CA ARG A 34 -7.24 -3.38 1.06
C ARG A 34 -8.27 -4.17 0.26
N TYR A 35 -8.75 -3.61 -0.84
CA TYR A 35 -9.65 -4.32 -1.74
C TYR A 35 -9.51 -3.82 -3.18
N TYR A 36 -9.97 -4.63 -4.12
CA TYR A 36 -10.27 -4.21 -5.49
C TYR A 36 -11.68 -4.68 -5.87
N TYR A 37 -12.23 -4.14 -6.94
CA TYR A 37 -13.48 -4.60 -7.52
C TYR A 37 -13.24 -5.64 -8.62
N TYR A 38 -13.88 -6.80 -8.51
CA TYR A 38 -14.05 -7.74 -9.60
C TYR A 38 -15.52 -7.70 -10.04
N GLY A 39 -15.80 -6.98 -11.13
CA GLY A 39 -17.17 -6.58 -11.45
C GLY A 39 -17.75 -5.70 -10.35
N THR A 40 -18.81 -6.16 -9.67
CA THR A 40 -19.43 -5.42 -8.55
C THR A 40 -19.00 -5.92 -7.17
N GLU A 41 -18.18 -6.98 -7.11
CA GLU A 41 -17.79 -7.62 -5.85
C GLU A 41 -16.46 -7.05 -5.33
N LYS A 42 -16.40 -6.78 -4.02
CA LYS A 42 -15.14 -6.42 -3.35
C LYS A 42 -14.35 -7.68 -3.05
N VAL A 43 -13.14 -7.76 -3.58
CA VAL A 43 -12.16 -8.80 -3.25
C VAL A 43 -11.16 -8.20 -2.27
N PHE A 44 -11.12 -8.74 -1.06
CA PHE A 44 -10.24 -8.24 0.00
C PHE A 44 -8.84 -8.81 -0.14
N LEU A 45 -7.86 -7.95 0.14
CA LEU A 45 -6.44 -8.20 0.05
C LEU A 45 -5.76 -7.82 1.37
N THR A 46 -4.72 -8.55 1.74
CA THR A 46 -3.90 -8.26 2.91
C THR A 46 -2.52 -7.80 2.46
N GLU A 47 -2.02 -6.71 3.01
CA GLU A 47 -0.66 -6.25 2.74
C GLU A 47 0.40 -7.22 3.29
N ILE A 48 1.51 -7.33 2.57
CA ILE A 48 2.70 -8.07 2.97
C ILE A 48 3.74 -7.07 3.48
N SER A 49 4.25 -7.28 4.70
CA SER A 49 5.20 -6.34 5.31
C SER A 49 6.55 -6.31 4.60
N ASN A 50 7.08 -7.43 4.15
CA ASN A 50 8.48 -7.54 3.71
C ASN A 50 8.67 -7.59 2.19
N MET A 51 7.65 -7.22 1.41
CA MET A 51 7.69 -7.30 -0.04
C MET A 51 6.90 -6.15 -0.69
N GLY A 52 7.41 -5.64 -1.80
CA GLY A 52 6.82 -4.47 -2.44
C GLY A 52 7.22 -4.25 -3.89
N SER A 53 6.69 -3.18 -4.44
CA SER A 53 7.07 -2.65 -5.74
C SER A 53 7.64 -1.25 -5.64
N ILE A 54 8.61 -0.94 -6.50
CA ILE A 54 9.00 0.43 -6.82
C ILE A 54 8.61 0.70 -8.26
N SER A 55 7.88 1.79 -8.49
CA SER A 55 7.54 2.30 -9.81
C SER A 55 8.28 3.60 -10.08
N PHE A 56 8.90 3.71 -11.26
CA PHE A 56 9.61 4.90 -11.72
C PHE A 56 8.81 5.63 -12.81
N TYR A 57 9.04 6.93 -12.97
CA TYR A 57 8.39 7.70 -14.05
C TYR A 57 8.85 7.22 -15.43
N ASP A 58 10.13 6.89 -15.54
CA ASP A 58 10.84 6.44 -16.75
C ASP A 58 11.52 5.09 -16.55
N ILE A 59 11.96 4.47 -17.66
CA ILE A 59 12.82 3.28 -17.60
C ILE A 59 14.23 3.74 -17.21
N LEU A 60 14.75 3.22 -16.10
CA LEU A 60 16.05 3.59 -15.55
C LEU A 60 17.09 2.50 -15.79
N SER A 61 18.36 2.88 -15.84
CA SER A 61 19.45 1.91 -15.86
C SER A 61 19.68 1.31 -14.47
N PRO A 62 20.25 0.10 -14.36
CA PRO A 62 20.56 -0.51 -13.07
C PRO A 62 21.43 0.36 -12.16
N GLU A 63 22.36 1.13 -12.73
CA GLU A 63 23.26 2.02 -11.97
C GLU A 63 22.48 3.13 -11.27
N ILE A 64 21.51 3.73 -11.96
CA ILE A 64 20.65 4.77 -11.37
C ILE A 64 19.79 4.19 -10.26
N ILE A 65 19.29 2.96 -10.42
CA ILE A 65 18.45 2.32 -9.40
C ILE A 65 19.28 2.01 -8.16
N ASN A 66 20.51 1.51 -8.34
CA ASN A 66 21.43 1.29 -7.23
C ASN A 66 21.78 2.59 -6.50
N GLU A 67 21.94 3.71 -7.22
CA GLU A 67 22.13 5.04 -6.62
C GLU A 67 20.93 5.45 -5.75
N ILE A 68 19.70 5.21 -6.23
CA ILE A 68 18.47 5.51 -5.47
C ILE A 68 18.40 4.66 -4.18
N LEU A 69 18.85 3.40 -4.24
CA LEU A 69 18.78 2.44 -3.15
C LEU A 69 20.03 2.38 -2.27
N GLU A 70 21.08 3.15 -2.56
CA GLU A 70 22.36 3.11 -1.81
C GLU A 70 22.17 3.41 -0.32
N ASN A 71 21.20 4.27 0.00
CA ASN A 71 20.86 4.64 1.38
C ASN A 71 19.81 3.70 2.02
N HIS A 72 19.48 2.59 1.36
CA HIS A 72 18.47 1.62 1.74
C HIS A 72 19.02 0.18 1.69
N PRO A 73 20.05 -0.15 2.49
CA PRO A 73 20.66 -1.48 2.51
C PRO A 73 19.69 -2.60 2.91
N GLU A 74 18.57 -2.25 3.55
CA GLU A 74 17.46 -3.13 3.89
C GLU A 74 16.61 -3.57 2.69
N VAL A 75 16.80 -2.97 1.51
CA VAL A 75 16.04 -3.25 0.29
C VAL A 75 16.87 -4.08 -0.68
N GLU A 76 16.30 -5.19 -1.13
CA GLU A 76 16.89 -6.04 -2.17
C GLU A 76 15.97 -6.11 -3.40
N ILE A 77 16.55 -5.97 -4.59
CA ILE A 77 15.81 -6.14 -5.85
C ILE A 77 15.66 -7.63 -6.15
N LEU A 78 14.43 -8.13 -6.08
CA LEU A 78 14.12 -9.53 -6.40
C LEU A 78 13.94 -9.77 -7.89
N SER A 79 13.29 -8.83 -8.58
CA SER A 79 13.11 -8.93 -10.02
C SER A 79 12.90 -7.57 -10.70
N SER A 80 13.37 -7.49 -11.94
CA SER A 80 13.08 -6.44 -12.89
C SER A 80 12.76 -7.07 -14.23
N PRO A 81 11.53 -6.95 -14.75
CA PRO A 81 11.28 -7.25 -16.14
C PRO A 81 12.18 -6.37 -17.03
N TYR A 82 12.61 -6.89 -18.17
CA TYR A 82 13.43 -6.13 -19.12
C TYR A 82 12.69 -4.89 -19.61
N ASN A 83 13.37 -3.73 -19.65
CA ASN A 83 12.77 -2.45 -20.01
C ASN A 83 11.49 -2.10 -19.22
N SER A 84 11.48 -2.43 -17.92
CA SER A 84 10.36 -2.14 -17.02
C SER A 84 10.59 -0.83 -16.26
N ARG A 85 9.49 -0.20 -15.86
CA ARG A 85 9.48 0.87 -14.85
C ARG A 85 9.12 0.36 -13.46
N HIS A 86 8.78 -0.92 -13.34
CA HIS A 86 8.31 -1.55 -12.12
C HIS A 86 9.27 -2.65 -11.70
N TYR A 87 9.66 -2.58 -10.43
CA TYR A 87 10.64 -3.46 -9.81
C TYR A 87 10.00 -4.14 -8.61
N THR A 88 10.28 -5.42 -8.44
CA THR A 88 9.89 -6.16 -7.24
C THR A 88 11.04 -6.13 -6.25
N ILE A 89 10.74 -5.83 -5.00
CA ILE A 89 11.73 -5.75 -3.93
C ILE A 89 11.31 -6.59 -2.71
N SER A 90 12.30 -7.14 -2.03
CA SER A 90 12.21 -7.58 -0.64
C SER A 90 12.72 -6.48 0.28
N ILE A 91 12.22 -6.47 1.51
CA ILE A 91 12.59 -5.50 2.52
C ILE A 91 12.81 -6.26 3.83
N ASP A 92 13.99 -6.08 4.43
CA ASP A 92 14.23 -6.57 5.78
C ASP A 92 13.48 -5.70 6.79
N SER A 93 12.22 -6.07 7.04
CA SER A 93 11.28 -5.32 7.87
C SER A 93 10.46 -6.26 8.72
N LYS A 94 10.18 -5.85 9.96
CA LYS A 94 9.43 -6.64 10.93
C LYS A 94 7.92 -6.48 10.81
N ASN A 95 7.45 -5.37 10.25
CA ASN A 95 6.03 -5.04 10.18
C ASN A 95 5.72 -4.02 9.08
N CYS A 96 4.44 -3.82 8.77
CA CYS A 96 4.04 -2.91 7.71
C CYS A 96 4.41 -1.44 7.97
N PHE A 97 4.55 -1.00 9.22
CA PHE A 97 4.91 0.38 9.55
C PHE A 97 6.36 0.70 9.18
N GLU A 98 7.30 -0.18 9.52
CA GLU A 98 8.71 -0.04 9.14
C GLU A 98 8.88 0.02 7.61
N THR A 99 8.11 -0.80 6.90
CA THR A 99 8.06 -0.78 5.43
C THR A 99 7.52 0.53 4.87
N ASP A 100 6.50 1.11 5.49
CA ASP A 100 5.95 2.40 5.08
C ASP A 100 6.98 3.52 5.25
N GLU A 101 7.77 3.51 6.33
CA GLU A 101 8.84 4.49 6.54
C GLU A 101 9.93 4.38 5.45
N ILE A 102 10.33 3.15 5.10
CA ILE A 102 11.31 2.89 4.02
C ILE A 102 10.76 3.39 2.69
N PHE A 103 9.52 3.05 2.34
CA PHE A 103 8.86 3.54 1.13
C PHE A 103 8.72 5.05 1.09
N ASN A 104 8.37 5.68 2.22
CA ASN A 104 8.27 7.13 2.31
C ASN A 104 9.64 7.80 2.13
N SER A 105 10.74 7.15 2.54
CA SER A 105 12.09 7.62 2.23
C SER A 105 12.42 7.49 0.74
N ILE A 106 12.22 6.30 0.14
CA ILE A 106 12.50 6.05 -1.28
C ILE A 106 11.68 6.98 -2.19
N LYS A 107 10.41 7.20 -1.87
CA LYS A 107 9.51 8.11 -2.61
C LYS A 107 10.00 9.57 -2.62
N LYS A 108 10.95 9.98 -1.78
CA LYS A 108 11.53 11.33 -1.84
C LYS A 108 12.37 11.55 -3.10
N ASP A 109 12.94 10.49 -3.69
CA ASP A 109 13.67 10.62 -4.95
C ASP A 109 12.73 11.04 -6.08
N SER A 110 13.09 12.08 -6.83
CA SER A 110 12.23 12.64 -7.89
C SER A 110 11.93 11.68 -9.04
N ARG A 111 12.77 10.65 -9.23
CA ARG A 111 12.62 9.63 -10.29
C ARG A 111 11.60 8.56 -9.92
N VAL A 112 11.32 8.38 -8.61
CA VAL A 112 10.33 7.43 -8.10
C VAL A 112 8.92 8.00 -8.26
N SER A 113 8.08 7.27 -8.98
CA SER A 113 6.66 7.54 -9.15
C SER A 113 5.89 7.09 -7.91
N ASN A 114 6.05 5.83 -7.49
CA ASN A 114 5.37 5.30 -6.31
C ASN A 114 6.09 4.07 -5.73
N CYS A 115 5.77 3.73 -4.47
CA CYS A 115 6.19 2.51 -3.79
C CYS A 115 4.98 1.90 -3.09
N ASN A 116 4.70 0.62 -3.35
CA ASN A 116 3.53 -0.06 -2.82
C ASN A 116 3.90 -1.40 -2.20
N LYS A 117 3.25 -1.77 -1.10
CA LYS A 117 3.40 -3.11 -0.53
C LYS A 117 2.76 -4.12 -1.48
N PHE A 118 3.30 -5.33 -1.50
CA PHE A 118 2.62 -6.43 -2.16
C PHE A 118 1.37 -6.81 -1.38
N LEU A 119 0.40 -7.36 -2.08
CA LEU A 119 -0.91 -7.72 -1.59
C LEU A 119 -1.15 -9.21 -1.76
N MET A 120 -1.83 -9.83 -0.80
CA MET A 120 -2.13 -11.26 -0.80
C MET A 120 -3.64 -11.51 -0.71
N THR A 121 -4.17 -12.46 -1.47
CA THR A 121 -5.54 -12.97 -1.29
C THR A 121 -5.62 -14.02 -0.19
N LYS A 122 -6.83 -14.41 0.19
CA LYS A 122 -7.06 -15.54 1.12
C LYS A 122 -6.55 -16.87 0.57
N GLU A 123 -6.47 -17.01 -0.75
CA GLU A 123 -5.98 -18.20 -1.45
C GLU A 123 -4.47 -18.16 -1.71
N SER A 124 -3.75 -17.22 -1.08
CA SER A 124 -2.28 -17.05 -1.17
C SER A 124 -1.77 -16.70 -2.58
N PHE A 125 -2.57 -15.97 -3.36
CA PHE A 125 -2.06 -15.28 -4.54
C PHE A 125 -1.48 -13.94 -4.11
N THR A 126 -0.25 -13.68 -4.54
CA THR A 126 0.43 -12.41 -4.27
C THR A 126 0.39 -11.49 -5.50
N PHE A 127 0.30 -10.18 -5.29
CA PHE A 127 0.30 -9.16 -6.34
C PHE A 127 1.13 -7.94 -5.95
N GLY A 128 1.89 -7.41 -6.90
CA GLY A 128 2.44 -6.07 -6.87
C GLY A 128 1.51 -5.07 -7.55
N ILE A 129 1.48 -3.84 -7.03
CA ILE A 129 0.71 -2.73 -7.59
C ILE A 129 1.68 -1.82 -8.36
N THR A 130 1.34 -1.47 -9.61
CA THR A 130 2.08 -0.43 -10.36
C THR A 130 1.61 0.98 -9.96
N ASP A 131 2.13 2.02 -10.61
CA ASP A 131 1.58 3.38 -10.53
C ASP A 131 0.47 3.63 -11.56
N VAL A 132 -0.08 2.59 -12.19
CA VAL A 132 -1.06 2.72 -13.28
C VAL A 132 -2.37 2.00 -12.95
N PHE A 133 -3.48 2.59 -13.35
CA PHE A 133 -4.79 1.95 -13.42
C PHE A 133 -5.47 2.24 -14.77
N ILE A 134 -6.43 1.40 -15.11
CA ILE A 134 -7.08 1.36 -16.40
C ILE A 134 -8.58 1.46 -16.17
N CYS A 135 -9.25 2.33 -16.92
CA CYS A 135 -10.68 2.54 -16.75
C CYS A 135 -11.38 2.78 -18.08
N LYS A 136 -12.68 2.46 -18.09
CA LYS A 136 -13.56 2.73 -19.22
C LYS A 136 -14.78 3.51 -18.76
N LEU A 137 -15.04 4.67 -19.35
CA LEU A 137 -16.24 5.45 -19.02
C LEU A 137 -17.50 4.77 -19.56
N LYS A 138 -18.62 4.98 -18.87
CA LYS A 138 -19.94 4.70 -19.43
C LYS A 138 -20.22 5.65 -20.60
N SER A 139 -21.01 5.18 -21.55
CA SER A 139 -21.39 5.96 -22.75
C SER A 139 -22.14 7.27 -22.46
N ASN A 140 -22.75 7.40 -21.28
CA ASN A 140 -23.46 8.60 -20.85
C ASN A 140 -22.61 9.53 -19.97
N THR A 141 -21.35 9.19 -19.70
CA THR A 141 -20.43 10.04 -18.92
C THR A 141 -19.75 11.04 -19.86
N THR A 142 -19.70 12.29 -19.44
CA THR A 142 -19.05 13.37 -20.19
C THR A 142 -17.54 13.42 -19.93
N HIS A 143 -16.79 13.95 -20.89
CA HIS A 143 -15.36 14.22 -20.72
C HIS A 143 -15.08 15.18 -19.56
N ASP A 144 -15.94 16.18 -19.35
CA ASP A 144 -15.78 17.15 -18.25
C ASP A 144 -15.85 16.47 -16.87
N GLN A 145 -16.76 15.51 -16.68
CA GLN A 145 -16.85 14.74 -15.43
C GLN A 145 -15.59 13.90 -15.19
N LEU A 146 -14.99 13.32 -16.25
CA LEU A 146 -13.69 12.65 -16.12
C LEU A 146 -12.63 13.67 -15.69
N MET A 147 -12.53 14.83 -16.36
CA MET A 147 -11.51 15.82 -16.06
C MET A 147 -11.62 16.39 -14.64
N GLU A 148 -12.84 16.52 -14.10
CA GLU A 148 -13.07 16.86 -12.69
C GLU A 148 -12.47 15.81 -11.74
N LEU A 149 -12.69 14.51 -12.00
CA LEU A 149 -12.10 13.44 -11.20
C LEU A 149 -10.58 13.38 -11.32
N ILE A 150 -10.04 13.56 -12.53
CA ILE A 150 -8.60 13.60 -12.79
C ILE A 150 -7.94 14.70 -11.94
N LYS A 151 -8.49 15.92 -12.02
CA LYS A 151 -7.97 17.07 -11.27
C LYS A 151 -8.14 16.92 -9.77
N LYS A 152 -9.30 16.44 -9.32
CA LYS A 152 -9.60 16.25 -7.89
C LYS A 152 -8.64 15.28 -7.22
N ASN A 153 -8.21 14.24 -7.93
CA ASN A 153 -7.39 13.16 -7.40
C ASN A 153 -5.90 13.27 -7.75
N GLU A 154 -5.50 14.35 -8.43
CA GLU A 154 -4.11 14.60 -8.84
C GLU A 154 -3.49 13.42 -9.60
N VAL A 155 -4.24 12.85 -10.54
CA VAL A 155 -3.79 11.75 -11.41
C VAL A 155 -3.51 12.25 -12.84
N GLU A 156 -2.76 11.48 -13.63
CA GLU A 156 -2.34 11.85 -14.98
C GLU A 156 -2.87 10.86 -16.03
N ILE A 157 -3.51 11.34 -17.11
CA ILE A 157 -3.86 10.47 -18.25
C ILE A 157 -2.60 10.21 -19.08
N LEU A 158 -2.13 8.96 -19.09
CA LEU A 158 -0.98 8.53 -19.91
C LEU A 158 -1.38 8.23 -21.36
N LYS A 159 -2.56 7.62 -21.54
CA LYS A 159 -3.09 7.24 -22.85
C LYS A 159 -4.61 7.25 -22.81
N GLN A 160 -5.21 7.63 -23.92
CA GLN A 160 -6.65 7.56 -24.10
C GLN A 160 -7.02 7.05 -25.49
N ASP A 161 -8.15 6.36 -25.55
CA ASP A 161 -8.90 6.07 -26.77
C ASP A 161 -10.33 6.56 -26.56
N THR A 162 -10.63 7.71 -27.14
CA THR A 162 -11.91 8.38 -26.96
C THR A 162 -13.06 7.72 -27.72
N GLU A 163 -12.77 6.89 -28.74
CA GLU A 163 -13.82 6.19 -29.49
C GLU A 163 -14.48 5.11 -28.63
N ILE A 164 -13.65 4.37 -27.87
CA ILE A 164 -14.11 3.31 -26.95
C ILE A 164 -14.12 3.74 -25.48
N HIS A 165 -13.91 5.03 -25.21
CA HIS A 165 -13.92 5.63 -23.86
C HIS A 165 -12.94 4.97 -22.88
N HIS A 166 -11.77 4.56 -23.37
CA HIS A 166 -10.77 3.80 -22.63
C HIS A 166 -9.58 4.68 -22.24
N TYR A 167 -9.13 4.59 -20.99
CA TYR A 167 -8.08 5.45 -20.45
C TYR A 167 -7.09 4.64 -19.62
N ILE A 168 -5.81 4.96 -19.79
CA ILE A 168 -4.71 4.48 -18.96
C ILE A 168 -4.23 5.69 -18.15
N ILE A 169 -4.32 5.58 -16.83
CA ILE A 169 -4.12 6.70 -15.90
C ILE A 169 -3.02 6.32 -14.91
N ARG A 170 -2.14 7.25 -14.62
CA ARG A 170 -1.12 7.14 -13.59
C ARG A 170 -1.60 7.77 -12.28
N ALA A 171 -1.39 7.04 -11.19
CA ALA A 171 -1.50 7.50 -9.81
C ALA A 171 -0.11 7.45 -9.16
N ASP A 172 0.60 8.57 -9.22
CA ASP A 172 1.92 8.72 -8.63
C ASP A 172 1.84 9.18 -7.16
N LYS A 173 2.98 9.37 -6.52
CA LYS A 173 3.09 9.79 -5.10
C LYS A 173 2.45 11.14 -4.76
N LYS A 174 2.01 11.94 -5.74
CA LYS A 174 1.26 13.19 -5.53
C LYS A 174 -0.24 12.96 -5.59
N SER A 175 -0.71 11.85 -6.16
CA SER A 175 -2.11 11.51 -6.22
C SER A 175 -2.71 11.29 -4.82
N ASN A 176 -4.03 11.41 -4.70
CA ASN A 176 -4.76 11.22 -3.43
C ASN A 176 -4.75 9.77 -2.89
N GLY A 177 -4.03 8.87 -3.56
CA GLY A 177 -3.82 7.48 -3.20
C GLY A 177 -3.06 6.78 -4.32
N ASP A 178 -2.68 5.53 -4.09
CA ASP A 178 -2.00 4.75 -5.13
C ASP A 178 -2.96 4.28 -6.23
N ALA A 179 -2.45 3.55 -7.23
CA ALA A 179 -3.26 3.08 -8.35
C ALA A 179 -4.43 2.18 -7.93
N LEU A 180 -4.32 1.45 -6.82
CA LEU A 180 -5.41 0.62 -6.31
C LEU A 180 -6.52 1.46 -5.69
N GLU A 181 -6.16 2.41 -4.84
CA GLU A 181 -7.10 3.36 -4.24
C GLU A 181 -7.77 4.24 -5.29
N MET A 182 -7.02 4.71 -6.28
CA MET A 182 -7.56 5.53 -7.36
C MET A 182 -8.47 4.72 -8.28
N ALA A 183 -8.12 3.47 -8.59
CA ALA A 183 -9.00 2.58 -9.35
C ALA A 183 -10.36 2.40 -8.65
N ASN A 184 -10.34 2.14 -7.34
CA ASN A 184 -11.56 2.00 -6.52
C ASN A 184 -12.34 3.31 -6.46
N THR A 185 -11.67 4.44 -6.21
CA THR A 185 -12.30 5.77 -6.17
C THR A 185 -13.01 6.10 -7.48
N PHE A 186 -12.37 5.77 -8.61
CA PHE A 186 -12.94 5.98 -9.94
C PHE A 186 -14.14 5.05 -10.16
N PHE A 187 -14.04 3.77 -9.82
CA PHE A 187 -15.19 2.85 -9.90
C PHE A 187 -16.38 3.32 -9.04
N GLU A 188 -16.13 3.68 -7.79
CA GLU A 188 -17.11 4.11 -6.80
C GLU A 188 -17.78 5.45 -7.17
N SER A 189 -17.19 6.24 -8.08
CA SER A 189 -17.83 7.44 -8.64
C SER A 189 -19.10 7.14 -9.46
N GLY A 190 -19.25 5.89 -9.92
CA GLY A 190 -20.37 5.47 -10.77
C GLY A 190 -20.27 5.91 -12.23
N LEU A 191 -19.20 6.59 -12.62
CA LEU A 191 -18.99 7.10 -13.99
C LEU A 191 -18.40 6.07 -14.97
N PHE A 192 -17.87 4.97 -14.45
CA PHE A 192 -17.09 4.00 -15.22
C PHE A 192 -17.83 2.66 -15.34
N GLU A 193 -17.66 1.98 -16.47
CA GLU A 193 -18.05 0.58 -16.65
C GLU A 193 -17.13 -0.33 -15.83
N TYR A 194 -15.83 -0.02 -15.85
CA TYR A 194 -14.83 -0.63 -14.99
C TYR A 194 -13.68 0.36 -14.72
N SER A 195 -12.99 0.14 -13.61
CA SER A 195 -11.77 0.84 -13.24
C SER A 195 -10.93 -0.09 -12.36
N GLU A 196 -9.78 -0.51 -12.88
CA GLU A 196 -8.97 -1.59 -12.30
C GLU A 196 -7.50 -1.16 -12.24
N ALA A 197 -6.85 -1.45 -11.11
CA ALA A 197 -5.43 -1.23 -10.97
C ALA A 197 -4.65 -2.20 -11.88
N ASN A 198 -3.55 -1.71 -12.46
CA ASN A 198 -2.63 -2.58 -13.17
C ASN A 198 -1.74 -3.30 -12.13
N LEU A 199 -2.04 -4.58 -11.91
CA LEU A 199 -1.36 -5.47 -10.98
C LEU A 199 -0.40 -6.41 -11.73
N PHE A 200 0.68 -6.85 -11.07
CA PHE A 200 1.63 -7.81 -11.60
C PHE A 200 2.05 -8.85 -10.55
N GLY A 201 2.72 -9.94 -10.98
CA GLY A 201 3.36 -10.87 -10.05
C GLY A 201 2.49 -12.02 -9.52
N LEU A 202 1.70 -12.67 -10.39
CA LEU A 202 0.95 -13.89 -10.08
C LEU A 202 1.86 -15.06 -9.68
N PHE A 203 2.18 -15.16 -8.39
CA PHE A 203 2.83 -16.34 -7.83
C PHE A 203 1.98 -16.88 -6.69
N ARG A 204 1.81 -18.21 -6.68
CA ARG A 204 1.26 -18.91 -5.52
C ARG A 204 2.39 -19.07 -4.52
N THR A 205 2.28 -18.44 -3.37
CA THR A 205 3.15 -18.75 -2.23
C THR A 205 2.69 -20.08 -1.62
N PHE A 206 3.59 -21.05 -1.54
CA PHE A 206 3.35 -22.38 -0.97
C PHE A 206 3.46 -22.36 0.55
#